data_AF-A0A957JYG6-F1
#
_entry.id   AF-A0A957JYG6-F1
#
_cell.length_a   1.000
_cell.length_b   1.000
_cell.length_c   1.000
_cell.angle_alpha   90.00
_cell.angle_beta   90.00
_cell.angle_gamma   90.00
#
_symmetry.space_group_name_H-M   'P 1'
#
loop_
_entity.id
_entity.type
_entity.pdbx_description
1 polymer ?
#
loop_
_entity_poly.entity_id
_entity_poly.type
_entity_poly.pdbx_seq_one_letter_code
_entity_poly.pdbx_strand_id
1 'polypeptide(L)'
;MSRRVNSWLGLALLLVILGGCRQVDPVLKIGFVAPFEGRYRPVGYDALYSARLAIREINAAGGLNGYRLELVVLDDGGDPALARQVAESLLIDPEVILVIGHWLPETNAVAGPLYAAGGLAFVPAGEPPLTSFAPELLPADFLSRYAGVTPFAETAGPYAGPAYDSLQLALAAISRATEATDPNRATIREALARTTIEGLTGTIILPGGS
;
A
#
# COMPACT_ATOMS: atom_id res chain seq x y z
N MET A 1 55.25 28.88 -2.46
CA MET A 1 53.87 29.00 -1.93
C MET A 1 52.83 28.10 -2.61
N SER A 2 53.14 27.38 -3.70
CA SER A 2 52.17 26.55 -4.45
C SER A 2 51.83 25.17 -3.84
N ARG A 3 52.69 24.61 -2.98
CA ARG A 3 52.47 23.26 -2.40
C ARG A 3 51.34 23.20 -1.36
N ARG A 4 51.01 24.30 -0.69
CA ARG A 4 49.93 24.33 0.32
C ARG A 4 48.53 24.38 -0.30
N VAL A 5 48.38 24.92 -1.51
CA VAL A 5 47.06 25.06 -2.17
C VAL A 5 46.60 23.71 -2.75
N ASN A 6 47.51 22.89 -3.29
CA ASN A 6 47.18 21.55 -3.81
C ASN A 6 46.73 20.55 -2.73
N SER A 7 47.22 20.69 -1.48
CA SER A 7 46.80 19.83 -0.36
C SER A 7 45.36 20.08 0.11
N TRP A 8 44.86 21.33 -0.02
CA TRP A 8 43.51 21.69 0.44
C TRP A 8 42.45 21.29 -0.60
N LEU A 9 42.77 21.35 -1.90
CA LEU A 9 41.91 20.81 -2.95
C LEU A 9 41.76 19.28 -2.86
N GLY A 10 42.84 18.56 -2.54
CA GLY A 10 42.79 17.10 -2.39
C GLY A 10 41.93 16.63 -1.22
N LEU A 11 41.93 17.38 -0.11
CA LEU A 11 41.13 17.06 1.08
C LEU A 11 39.64 17.38 0.87
N ALA A 12 39.32 18.48 0.17
CA ALA A 12 37.94 18.84 -0.18
C ALA A 12 37.32 17.82 -1.15
N LEU A 13 38.09 17.29 -2.10
CA LEU A 13 37.64 16.26 -3.03
C LEU A 13 37.40 14.91 -2.34
N LEU A 14 38.19 14.56 -1.32
CA LEU A 14 38.02 13.32 -0.54
C LEU A 14 36.76 13.35 0.36
N LEU A 15 36.41 14.53 0.91
CA LEU A 15 35.20 14.74 1.71
C LEU A 15 33.90 14.65 0.88
N VAL A 16 33.94 15.02 -0.40
CA VAL A 16 32.80 14.87 -1.33
C VAL A 16 32.54 13.39 -1.68
N ILE A 17 33.59 12.57 -1.74
CA ILE A 17 33.47 11.13 -2.07
C ILE A 17 32.91 10.32 -0.88
N LEU A 18 33.20 10.75 0.35
CA LEU A 18 32.71 10.08 1.58
C LEU A 18 31.24 10.43 1.93
N GLY A 19 30.66 11.48 1.33
CA GLY A 19 29.25 11.83 1.50
C GLY A 19 28.27 11.06 0.60
N GLY A 20 28.78 10.17 -0.26
CA GLY A 20 28.01 9.53 -1.34
C GLY A 20 27.33 8.20 -0.99
N CYS A 21 27.56 7.62 0.19
CA CYS A 21 26.86 6.40 0.61
C CYS A 21 25.44 6.75 1.08
N ARG A 22 24.53 7.01 0.14
CA ARG A 22 23.09 6.98 0.45
C ARG A 22 22.69 5.52 0.59
N GLN A 23 22.46 5.08 1.82
CA GLN A 23 21.89 3.76 2.10
C GLN A 23 20.56 3.66 1.33
N VAL A 24 20.38 2.59 0.57
CA VAL A 24 19.12 2.33 -0.13
C VAL A 24 18.10 1.97 0.94
N ASP A 25 17.03 2.75 1.03
CA ASP A 25 15.94 2.51 1.96
C ASP A 25 15.37 1.09 1.73
N PRO A 26 15.23 0.26 2.78
CA PRO A 26 14.59 -1.04 2.67
C PRO A 26 13.16 -0.92 2.13
N VAL A 27 12.67 -1.98 1.49
CA VAL A 27 11.34 -2.00 0.87
C VAL A 27 10.38 -2.85 1.70
N LEU A 28 9.19 -2.33 1.96
CA LEU A 28 8.05 -3.11 2.47
C LEU A 28 7.05 -3.30 1.34
N LYS A 29 6.62 -4.54 1.11
CA LYS A 29 5.65 -4.87 0.08
C LYS A 29 4.25 -4.96 0.67
N ILE A 30 3.29 -4.37 -0.04
CA ILE A 30 1.86 -4.49 0.22
C ILE A 30 1.26 -5.28 -0.93
N GLY A 31 0.68 -6.45 -0.63
CA GLY A 31 -0.10 -7.19 -1.60
C GLY A 31 -1.36 -6.42 -1.96
N PHE A 32 -1.65 -6.28 -3.24
CA PHE A 32 -2.86 -5.65 -3.75
C PHE A 32 -3.53 -6.62 -4.73
N VAL A 33 -4.60 -7.27 -4.29
CA VAL A 33 -5.20 -8.38 -5.02
C VAL A 33 -6.60 -8.02 -5.48
N ALA A 34 -6.82 -7.88 -6.77
CA ALA A 34 -8.11 -7.49 -7.33
C ALA A 34 -8.36 -8.19 -8.67
N PRO A 35 -9.61 -8.27 -9.15
CA PRO A 35 -9.89 -8.81 -10.47
C PRO A 35 -9.43 -7.83 -11.55
N PHE A 36 -8.31 -8.14 -12.20
CA PHE A 36 -7.77 -7.42 -13.36
C PHE A 36 -8.14 -8.08 -14.69
N GLU A 37 -8.56 -9.34 -14.66
CA GLU A 37 -9.09 -10.04 -15.82
C GLU A 37 -10.57 -10.45 -15.64
N GLY A 38 -11.19 -10.87 -16.73
CA GLY A 38 -12.58 -11.33 -16.73
C GLY A 38 -13.62 -10.23 -16.50
N ARG A 39 -14.79 -10.64 -16.00
CA ARG A 39 -16.00 -9.78 -15.93
C ARG A 39 -15.92 -8.64 -14.90
N TYR A 40 -15.03 -8.76 -13.92
CA TYR A 40 -14.89 -7.79 -12.82
C TYR A 40 -13.70 -6.85 -13.00
N ARG A 41 -13.00 -6.94 -14.14
CA ARG A 41 -11.87 -6.08 -14.52
C ARG A 41 -12.06 -4.57 -14.21
N PRO A 42 -13.23 -3.95 -14.46
CA PRO A 42 -13.40 -2.52 -14.15
C PRO A 42 -13.21 -2.20 -12.66
N VAL A 43 -13.56 -3.11 -11.75
CA VAL A 43 -13.37 -2.97 -10.30
C VAL A 43 -11.88 -2.88 -9.96
N GLY A 44 -11.09 -3.80 -10.50
CA GLY A 44 -9.66 -3.87 -10.22
C GLY A 44 -8.91 -2.63 -10.69
N TYR A 45 -9.13 -2.18 -11.92
CA TYR A 45 -8.41 -1.01 -12.45
C TYR A 45 -8.79 0.29 -11.75
N ASP A 46 -10.07 0.48 -11.44
CA ASP A 46 -10.54 1.64 -10.68
C ASP A 46 -9.84 1.75 -9.32
N ALA A 47 -9.75 0.63 -8.60
CA ALA A 47 -9.07 0.53 -7.31
C ALA A 47 -7.53 0.68 -7.42
N LEU A 48 -6.92 0.09 -8.45
CA LEU A 48 -5.46 0.07 -8.63
C LEU A 48 -4.87 1.46 -8.80
N TYR A 49 -5.55 2.36 -9.52
CA TYR A 49 -5.04 3.71 -9.70
C TYR A 49 -5.00 4.49 -8.39
N SER A 50 -6.01 4.33 -7.54
CA SER A 50 -6.00 4.89 -6.18
C SER A 50 -4.90 4.31 -5.30
N ALA A 51 -4.68 3.00 -5.36
CA ALA A 51 -3.61 2.36 -4.61
C ALA A 51 -2.23 2.88 -5.04
N ARG A 52 -2.02 3.01 -6.35
CA ARG A 52 -0.79 3.59 -6.91
C ARG A 52 -0.62 5.05 -6.55
N LEU A 53 -1.72 5.83 -6.49
CA LEU A 53 -1.69 7.21 -6.03
C LEU A 53 -1.17 7.29 -4.59
N ALA A 54 -1.78 6.55 -3.65
CA ALA A 54 -1.40 6.56 -2.25
C ALA A 54 0.07 6.16 -2.05
N ILE A 55 0.54 5.13 -2.76
CA ILE A 55 1.93 4.65 -2.69
C ILE A 55 2.91 5.66 -3.30
N ARG A 56 2.53 6.32 -4.39
CA ARG A 56 3.34 7.41 -4.96
C ARG A 56 3.48 8.56 -3.97
N GLU A 57 2.40 8.95 -3.32
CA GLU A 57 2.38 10.09 -2.41
C GLU A 57 3.23 9.85 -1.17
N ILE A 58 3.08 8.70 -0.52
CA ILE A 58 3.88 8.37 0.66
C ILE A 58 5.37 8.24 0.31
N ASN A 59 5.71 7.60 -0.82
CA ASN A 59 7.10 7.51 -1.25
C ASN A 59 7.69 8.87 -1.66
N ALA A 60 6.89 9.75 -2.30
CA ALA A 60 7.31 11.11 -2.62
C ALA A 60 7.51 11.99 -1.38
N ALA A 61 6.78 11.69 -0.29
CA ALA A 61 6.95 12.32 1.02
C ALA A 61 8.17 11.78 1.80
N GLY A 62 8.99 10.91 1.20
CA GLY A 62 10.19 10.35 1.83
C GLY A 62 10.02 8.91 2.33
N GLY A 63 8.92 8.25 1.96
CA GLY A 63 8.60 6.90 2.44
C GLY A 63 7.98 6.91 3.83
N LEU A 64 8.10 5.80 4.53
CA LEU A 64 7.50 5.59 5.84
C LEU A 64 8.58 5.08 6.81
N ASN A 65 9.02 5.94 7.71
CA ASN A 65 10.04 5.65 8.73
C ASN A 65 11.31 4.97 8.19
N GLY A 66 11.82 5.49 7.07
CA GLY A 66 13.03 4.98 6.41
C GLY A 66 12.79 3.79 5.47
N TYR A 67 11.53 3.37 5.29
CA TYR A 67 11.16 2.35 4.31
C TYR A 67 10.50 2.97 3.07
N ARG A 68 10.82 2.44 1.90
CA ARG A 68 9.98 2.64 0.70
C ARG A 68 8.92 1.56 0.62
N LEU A 69 7.77 1.92 0.06
CA LEU A 69 6.65 0.99 -0.11
C LEU A 69 6.49 0.58 -1.57
N GLU A 70 6.16 -0.69 -1.79
CA GLU A 70 5.89 -1.24 -3.12
C GLU A 70 4.58 -2.03 -3.11
N LEU A 71 3.83 -1.95 -4.22
CA LEU A 71 2.65 -2.79 -4.42
C LEU A 71 3.02 -4.06 -5.17
N VAL A 72 2.67 -5.20 -4.60
CA VAL A 72 2.64 -6.49 -5.30
C VAL A 72 1.23 -6.69 -5.82
N VAL A 73 1.03 -6.36 -7.09
CA VAL A 73 -0.29 -6.37 -7.74
C VAL A 73 -0.55 -7.75 -8.35
N LEU A 74 -1.60 -8.44 -7.90
CA LEU A 74 -1.94 -9.79 -8.34
C LEU A 74 -3.42 -9.88 -8.75
N ASP A 75 -3.66 -10.60 -9.84
CA ASP A 75 -5.01 -10.87 -10.33
C ASP A 75 -5.59 -12.13 -9.68
N ASP A 76 -6.82 -12.04 -9.22
CA ASP A 76 -7.60 -13.21 -8.78
C ASP A 76 -8.76 -13.55 -9.73
N GLY A 77 -8.99 -12.76 -10.78
CA GLY A 77 -10.09 -12.91 -11.74
C GLY A 77 -11.50 -12.86 -11.11
N GLY A 78 -11.62 -12.55 -9.82
CA GLY A 78 -12.83 -12.76 -9.03
C GLY A 78 -13.17 -14.25 -8.82
N ASP A 79 -12.18 -15.14 -8.96
CA ASP A 79 -12.34 -16.59 -8.82
C ASP A 79 -11.78 -17.08 -7.47
N PRO A 80 -12.57 -17.79 -6.63
CA PRO A 80 -12.10 -18.26 -5.33
C PRO A 80 -10.94 -19.24 -5.37
N ALA A 81 -10.79 -20.04 -6.44
CA ALA A 81 -9.69 -20.99 -6.55
C ALA A 81 -8.37 -20.28 -6.90
N LEU A 82 -8.42 -19.28 -7.77
CA LEU A 82 -7.27 -18.42 -8.04
C LEU A 82 -6.92 -17.53 -6.84
N ALA A 83 -7.93 -16.99 -6.13
CA ALA A 83 -7.72 -16.23 -4.90
C ALA A 83 -6.92 -17.02 -3.84
N ARG A 84 -7.21 -18.33 -3.68
CA ARG A 84 -6.40 -19.22 -2.82
C ARG A 84 -4.95 -19.27 -3.26
N GLN A 85 -4.69 -19.50 -4.56
CA GLN A 85 -3.33 -19.62 -5.09
C GLN A 85 -2.55 -18.31 -4.91
N VAL A 86 -3.21 -17.17 -5.15
CA VAL A 86 -2.63 -15.85 -4.91
C VAL A 86 -2.29 -15.66 -3.44
N ALA A 87 -3.20 -16.01 -2.52
CA ALA A 87 -2.97 -15.90 -1.09
C ALA A 87 -1.79 -16.76 -0.62
N GLU A 88 -1.72 -18.01 -1.09
CA GLU A 88 -0.59 -18.91 -0.83
C GLU A 88 0.72 -18.33 -1.36
N SER A 89 0.71 -17.72 -2.55
CA SER A 89 1.91 -17.11 -3.14
C SER A 89 2.42 -15.90 -2.35
N LEU A 90 1.52 -15.04 -1.86
CA LEU A 90 1.87 -13.88 -1.04
C LEU A 90 2.43 -14.29 0.33
N LEU A 91 1.97 -15.41 0.88
CA LEU A 91 2.48 -15.93 2.15
C LEU A 91 3.94 -16.38 2.05
N ILE A 92 4.39 -16.83 0.87
CA ILE A 92 5.76 -17.28 0.60
C ILE A 92 6.75 -16.12 0.62
N ASP A 93 6.37 -14.92 0.15
CA ASP A 93 7.25 -13.74 0.13
C ASP A 93 7.29 -13.05 1.51
N PRO A 94 8.40 -13.15 2.28
CA PRO A 94 8.49 -12.54 3.61
C PRO A 94 8.48 -11.01 3.59
N GLU A 95 8.75 -10.36 2.45
CA GLU A 95 8.71 -8.90 2.31
C GLU A 95 7.28 -8.36 2.18
N VAL A 96 6.30 -9.24 1.89
CA VAL A 96 4.87 -8.90 1.93
C VAL A 96 4.42 -8.89 3.39
N ILE A 97 4.11 -7.69 3.88
CA ILE A 97 3.77 -7.46 5.29
C ILE A 97 2.27 -7.27 5.55
N LEU A 98 1.51 -6.95 4.51
CA LEU A 98 0.06 -6.74 4.56
C LEU A 98 -0.53 -6.98 3.16
N VAL A 99 -1.78 -7.42 3.12
CA VAL A 99 -2.57 -7.56 1.87
C VAL A 99 -3.82 -6.69 1.93
N ILE A 100 -4.11 -6.04 0.81
CA ILE A 100 -5.32 -5.28 0.53
C ILE A 100 -6.02 -5.94 -0.65
N GLY A 101 -7.33 -6.04 -0.56
CA GLY A 101 -8.13 -6.93 -1.40
C GLY A 101 -8.64 -8.05 -0.53
N HIS A 102 -9.20 -9.14 -1.04
CA HIS A 102 -9.73 -9.25 -2.39
C HIS A 102 -10.97 -8.35 -2.51
N TRP A 103 -11.64 -8.32 -3.65
CA TRP A 103 -12.78 -7.40 -3.89
C TRP A 103 -14.15 -8.05 -3.84
N LEU A 104 -14.22 -9.38 -3.92
CA LEU A 104 -15.49 -10.11 -3.89
C LEU A 104 -15.65 -10.91 -2.60
N PRO A 105 -16.85 -11.00 -2.02
CA PRO A 105 -17.09 -11.78 -0.80
C PRO A 105 -16.58 -13.23 -0.88
N GLU A 106 -16.78 -13.90 -2.02
CA GLU A 106 -16.34 -15.27 -2.25
C GLU A 106 -14.80 -15.43 -2.29
N THR A 107 -14.09 -14.42 -2.78
CA THR A 107 -12.62 -14.38 -2.79
C THR A 107 -12.06 -14.06 -1.41
N ASN A 108 -12.66 -13.10 -0.69
CA ASN A 108 -12.31 -12.76 0.70
C ASN A 108 -12.51 -13.96 1.63
N ALA A 109 -13.62 -14.68 1.49
CA ALA A 109 -13.95 -15.84 2.31
C ALA A 109 -12.93 -16.99 2.19
N VAL A 110 -12.24 -17.10 1.05
CA VAL A 110 -11.19 -18.11 0.84
C VAL A 110 -9.82 -17.60 1.28
N ALA A 111 -9.46 -16.37 0.95
CA ALA A 111 -8.13 -15.82 1.19
C ALA A 111 -7.91 -15.40 2.65
N GLY A 112 -8.92 -14.78 3.29
CA GLY A 112 -8.84 -14.25 4.65
C GLY A 112 -8.35 -15.28 5.69
N PRO A 113 -8.93 -16.50 5.75
CA PRO A 113 -8.45 -17.54 6.66
C PRO A 113 -7.01 -17.98 6.43
N LEU A 114 -6.52 -17.96 5.18
CA LEU A 114 -5.15 -18.32 4.83
C LEU A 114 -4.17 -17.25 5.35
N TYR A 115 -4.48 -15.96 5.12
CA TYR A 115 -3.68 -14.87 5.65
C TYR A 115 -3.65 -14.88 7.19
N ALA A 116 -4.80 -15.10 7.83
CA ALA A 116 -4.89 -15.21 9.29
C ALA A 116 -4.01 -16.35 9.83
N ALA A 117 -4.08 -17.54 9.22
CA ALA A 117 -3.26 -18.70 9.59
C ALA A 117 -1.76 -18.47 9.37
N GLY A 118 -1.39 -17.76 8.30
CA GLY A 118 -0.01 -17.38 7.99
C GLY A 118 0.49 -16.12 8.71
N GLY A 119 -0.35 -15.52 9.55
CA GLY A 119 -0.03 -14.31 10.31
C GLY A 119 0.12 -13.03 9.48
N LEU A 120 -0.31 -13.03 8.22
CA LEU A 120 -0.26 -11.89 7.32
C LEU A 120 -1.48 -10.99 7.55
N ALA A 121 -1.25 -9.69 7.77
CA ALA A 121 -2.34 -8.73 7.96
C ALA A 121 -3.15 -8.58 6.66
N PHE A 122 -4.45 -8.39 6.79
CA PHE A 122 -5.39 -8.40 5.67
C PHE A 122 -6.45 -7.30 5.83
N VAL A 123 -6.63 -6.49 4.80
CA VAL A 123 -7.67 -5.47 4.70
C VAL A 123 -8.61 -5.87 3.56
N PRO A 124 -9.75 -6.51 3.87
CA PRO A 124 -10.72 -6.89 2.85
C PRO A 124 -11.30 -5.66 2.16
N ALA A 125 -11.45 -5.71 0.84
CA ALA A 125 -12.08 -4.68 0.04
C ALA A 125 -13.41 -5.18 -0.55
N GLY A 126 -14.25 -4.25 -1.01
CA GLY A 126 -15.55 -4.58 -1.60
C GLY A 126 -16.62 -5.03 -0.59
N GLU A 127 -16.32 -4.98 0.70
CA GLU A 127 -17.23 -5.28 1.80
C GLU A 127 -17.18 -4.16 2.85
N PRO A 128 -18.24 -3.95 3.66
CA PRO A 128 -18.25 -2.91 4.69
C PRO A 128 -17.05 -3.03 5.66
N PRO A 129 -16.40 -1.90 6.03
CA PRO A 129 -16.73 -0.52 5.68
C PRO A 129 -16.21 -0.05 4.30
N LEU A 130 -15.35 -0.83 3.64
CA LEU A 130 -14.66 -0.48 2.39
C LEU A 130 -15.39 -1.01 1.15
N THR A 131 -16.70 -0.75 1.08
CA THR A 131 -17.56 -1.09 -0.08
C THR A 131 -17.56 0.03 -1.12
N SER A 132 -18.24 -0.14 -2.25
CA SER A 132 -18.39 0.91 -3.27
C SER A 132 -18.91 2.22 -2.68
N PHE A 133 -18.35 3.34 -3.13
CA PHE A 133 -18.71 4.69 -2.69
C PHE A 133 -19.12 5.55 -3.88
N ALA A 134 -19.97 6.55 -3.66
CA ALA A 134 -20.42 7.43 -4.73
C ALA A 134 -19.30 8.42 -5.13
N PRO A 135 -18.74 8.36 -6.36
CA PRO A 135 -17.57 9.17 -6.71
C PRO A 135 -17.80 10.68 -6.62
N GLU A 136 -19.03 11.14 -6.82
CA GLU A 136 -19.45 12.53 -6.70
C GLU A 136 -19.36 13.10 -5.28
N LEU A 137 -19.27 12.23 -4.27
CA LEU A 137 -19.07 12.61 -2.87
C LEU A 137 -17.58 12.67 -2.49
N LEU A 138 -16.67 12.28 -3.39
CA LEU A 138 -15.24 12.32 -3.12
C LEU A 138 -14.70 13.77 -3.13
N PRO A 139 -13.71 14.09 -2.28
CA PRO A 139 -13.10 15.42 -2.26
C PRO A 139 -12.51 15.82 -3.62
N ALA A 140 -12.71 17.08 -4.01
CA ALA A 140 -12.25 17.59 -5.31
C ALA A 140 -10.72 17.56 -5.46
N ASP A 141 -9.97 17.74 -4.37
CA ASP A 141 -8.51 17.62 -4.37
C ASP A 141 -8.07 16.17 -4.66
N PHE A 142 -8.76 15.17 -4.11
CA PHE A 142 -8.50 13.77 -4.40
C PHE A 142 -8.78 13.46 -5.87
N LEU A 143 -9.92 13.90 -6.40
CA LEU A 143 -10.28 13.69 -7.81
C LEU A 143 -9.24 14.32 -8.76
N SER A 144 -8.73 15.50 -8.42
CA SER A 144 -7.65 16.15 -9.17
C SER A 144 -6.35 15.34 -9.17
N ARG A 145 -5.93 14.86 -7.99
CA ARG A 145 -4.73 14.02 -7.84
C ARG A 145 -4.88 12.67 -8.56
N TYR A 146 -6.06 12.05 -8.46
CA TYR A 146 -6.41 10.82 -9.14
C TYR A 146 -6.30 10.98 -10.67
N ALA A 147 -6.92 12.01 -11.23
CA ALA A 147 -6.84 12.31 -12.67
C ALA A 147 -5.39 12.56 -13.15
N GLY A 148 -4.50 13.04 -12.27
CA GLY A 148 -3.08 13.23 -12.57
C GLY A 148 -2.27 11.93 -12.65
N VAL A 149 -2.82 10.79 -12.21
CA VAL A 149 -2.14 9.49 -12.20
C VAL A 149 -2.81 8.42 -13.06
N THR A 150 -4.02 8.68 -13.56
CA THR A 150 -4.73 7.76 -14.44
C THR A 150 -4.34 7.96 -15.90
N PRO A 151 -4.14 6.86 -16.67
CA PRO A 151 -4.06 6.93 -18.11
C PRO A 151 -5.36 7.49 -18.71
N PHE A 152 -5.25 8.17 -19.86
CA PHE A 152 -6.39 8.57 -20.70
C PHE A 152 -7.46 9.44 -20.01
N ALA A 153 -7.13 10.12 -18.91
CA ALA A 153 -8.06 10.94 -18.13
C ALA A 153 -9.29 10.16 -17.63
N GLU A 154 -9.10 8.89 -17.26
CA GLU A 154 -10.14 8.11 -16.59
C GLU A 154 -10.57 8.79 -15.28
N THR A 155 -11.88 8.90 -15.08
CA THR A 155 -12.48 9.45 -13.87
C THR A 155 -12.56 8.40 -12.77
N ALA A 156 -12.45 8.82 -11.52
CA ALA A 156 -12.63 7.94 -10.37
C ALA A 156 -13.98 7.22 -10.42
N GLY A 157 -13.95 5.89 -10.31
CA GLY A 157 -15.13 5.06 -10.17
C GLY A 157 -15.46 4.76 -8.70
N PRO A 158 -16.44 3.88 -8.45
CA PRO A 158 -16.97 3.62 -7.12
C PRO A 158 -15.97 3.00 -6.13
N TYR A 159 -14.89 2.40 -6.62
CA TYR A 159 -13.87 1.73 -5.81
C TYR A 159 -12.60 2.58 -5.63
N ALA A 160 -12.49 3.72 -6.31
CA ALA A 160 -11.35 4.62 -6.16
C ALA A 160 -11.18 5.10 -4.70
N GLY A 161 -12.22 5.66 -4.09
CA GLY A 161 -12.18 6.14 -2.71
C GLY A 161 -11.86 5.03 -1.70
N PRO A 162 -12.64 3.92 -1.68
CA PRO A 162 -12.40 2.81 -0.76
C PRO A 162 -11.01 2.18 -0.91
N ALA A 163 -10.50 2.05 -2.13
CA ALA A 163 -9.14 1.56 -2.35
C ALA A 163 -8.09 2.52 -1.77
N TYR A 164 -8.26 3.82 -1.97
CA TYR A 164 -7.35 4.81 -1.36
C TYR A 164 -7.40 4.74 0.17
N ASP A 165 -8.60 4.66 0.77
CA ASP A 165 -8.77 4.57 2.23
C ASP A 165 -8.18 3.28 2.80
N SER A 166 -8.33 2.15 2.10
CA SER A 166 -7.71 0.89 2.50
C SER A 166 -6.17 1.00 2.58
N LEU A 167 -5.56 1.75 1.65
CA LEU A 167 -4.14 2.04 1.67
C LEU A 167 -3.81 2.98 2.82
N GLN A 168 -4.55 4.07 3.03
CA GLN A 168 -4.31 4.99 4.14
C GLN A 168 -4.39 4.27 5.50
N LEU A 169 -5.33 3.34 5.66
CA LEU A 169 -5.46 2.51 6.84
C LEU A 169 -4.21 1.63 7.04
N ALA A 170 -3.75 0.98 5.96
CA ALA A 170 -2.51 0.20 5.99
C ALA A 170 -1.29 1.07 6.31
N LEU A 171 -1.16 2.25 5.71
CA LEU A 171 -0.07 3.19 5.99
C LEU A 171 -0.07 3.64 7.45
N ALA A 172 -1.23 3.97 8.02
CA ALA A 172 -1.36 4.32 9.42
C ALA A 172 -0.97 3.16 10.35
N ALA A 173 -1.37 1.93 10.00
CA ALA A 173 -0.96 0.74 10.74
C ALA A 173 0.56 0.49 10.66
N ILE A 174 1.17 0.62 9.47
CA ILE A 174 2.61 0.48 9.28
C ILE A 174 3.36 1.54 10.08
N SER A 175 2.95 2.81 9.99
CA SER A 175 3.56 3.92 10.73
C SER A 175 3.62 3.61 12.23
N ARG A 176 2.49 3.19 12.81
CA ARG A 176 2.41 2.83 14.23
C ARG A 176 3.29 1.64 14.59
N ALA A 177 3.36 0.62 13.74
CA ALA A 177 4.23 -0.54 13.98
C ALA A 177 5.72 -0.16 13.96
N THR A 178 6.10 0.76 13.08
CA THR A 178 7.49 1.23 12.91
C THR A 178 7.96 2.21 13.99
N GLU A 179 7.07 2.83 14.77
CA GLU A 179 7.45 3.71 15.88
C GLU A 179 8.10 2.95 17.05
N ALA A 180 7.71 1.68 17.25
CA ALA A 180 8.16 0.88 18.38
C ALA A 180 9.38 -0.01 18.05
N THR A 181 9.41 -0.60 16.84
CA THR A 181 10.42 -1.56 16.38
C THR A 181 10.45 -1.63 14.86
N ASP A 182 11.41 -2.36 14.26
CA ASP A 182 11.32 -2.72 12.85
C ASP A 182 9.99 -3.43 12.52
N PRO A 183 9.35 -3.11 11.38
CA PRO A 183 8.04 -3.65 11.04
C PRO A 183 8.16 -5.11 10.63
N ASN A 184 7.22 -5.93 11.11
CA ASN A 184 7.05 -7.31 10.67
C ASN A 184 5.56 -7.66 10.68
N ARG A 185 5.20 -8.81 10.08
CA ARG A 185 3.79 -9.23 9.95
C ARG A 185 3.01 -9.20 11.28
N ALA A 186 3.64 -9.58 12.40
CA ALA A 186 2.98 -9.58 13.70
C ALA A 186 2.70 -8.16 14.21
N THR A 187 3.69 -7.27 14.19
CA THR A 187 3.52 -5.89 14.66
C THR A 187 2.55 -5.11 13.79
N ILE A 188 2.57 -5.34 12.47
CA ILE A 188 1.62 -4.76 11.52
C ILE A 188 0.19 -5.22 11.80
N ARG A 189 -0.01 -6.53 12.02
CA ARG A 189 -1.34 -7.08 12.33
C ARG A 189 -1.92 -6.50 13.62
N GLU A 190 -1.10 -6.41 14.67
CA GLU A 190 -1.50 -5.80 15.95
C GLU A 190 -1.75 -4.29 15.85
N ALA A 191 -1.00 -3.59 15.02
CA ALA A 191 -1.23 -2.18 14.74
C ALA A 191 -2.54 -2.00 13.98
N LEU A 192 -2.73 -2.73 12.87
CA LEU A 192 -3.92 -2.66 12.01
C LEU A 192 -5.21 -2.91 12.79
N ALA A 193 -5.21 -3.91 13.67
CA ALA A 193 -6.36 -4.21 14.54
C ALA A 193 -6.73 -3.07 15.49
N ARG A 194 -5.91 -2.04 15.66
CA ARG A 194 -6.20 -0.88 16.53
C ARG A 194 -6.19 0.44 15.76
N THR A 195 -6.17 0.37 14.43
CA THR A 195 -6.10 1.56 13.59
C THR A 195 -7.50 1.94 13.15
N THR A 196 -7.83 3.19 13.42
CA THR A 196 -8.99 3.89 12.87
C THR A 196 -8.48 5.07 12.08
N ILE A 197 -9.08 5.32 10.92
CA ILE A 197 -8.79 6.52 10.13
C ILE A 197 -10.09 7.26 9.80
N GLU A 198 -9.96 8.57 9.61
CA GLU A 198 -10.95 9.36 8.88
C GLU A 198 -10.50 9.42 7.42
N GLY A 199 -11.14 8.62 6.57
CA GLY A 199 -10.84 8.49 5.15
C GLY A 199 -11.69 9.40 4.27
N LEU A 200 -11.52 9.27 2.97
CA LEU A 200 -12.33 9.92 1.94
C LEU A 200 -13.79 9.46 1.98
N THR A 201 -14.02 8.22 2.40
CA THR A 201 -15.33 7.56 2.44
C THR A 201 -15.96 7.55 3.84
N GLY A 202 -15.34 8.24 4.80
CA GLY A 202 -15.77 8.35 6.19
C GLY A 202 -14.85 7.64 7.18
N THR A 203 -15.33 7.42 8.40
CA THR A 203 -14.58 6.72 9.44
C THR A 203 -14.43 5.23 9.09
N ILE A 204 -13.19 4.75 9.01
CA ILE A 204 -12.89 3.35 8.71
C ILE A 204 -12.40 2.64 9.97
N ILE A 205 -13.14 1.61 10.37
CA ILE A 205 -12.83 0.72 11.50
C ILE A 205 -13.01 -0.72 11.01
N LEU A 206 -11.97 -1.53 11.04
CA LEU A 206 -12.08 -2.94 10.64
C LEU A 206 -12.79 -3.77 11.74
N PRO A 207 -13.61 -4.76 11.37
CA PRO A 207 -14.21 -5.69 12.32
C PRO A 207 -13.12 -6.44 13.10
N GLY A 208 -13.22 -6.46 14.43
CA GLY A 208 -12.21 -7.07 15.32
C GLY A 208 -11.20 -6.09 15.91
N GLY A 209 -11.31 -4.80 15.60
CA GLY A 209 -10.52 -3.73 16.19
C GLY A 209 -11.26 -2.91 17.24
N SER A 210 -11.44 -3.49 18.43
CA SER A 210 -11.86 -2.78 19.64
C SER A 210 -11.27 -3.43 20.89
#